data_AF-A0A520QFW8-F1
#
_entry.id   AF-A0A520QFW8-F1
#
_cell.length_a   1.000
_cell.length_b   1.000
_cell.length_c   1.000
_cell.angle_alpha   90.00
_cell.angle_beta   90.00
_cell.angle_gamma   90.00
#
_symmetry.space_group_name_H-M   'P 1'
#
loop_
_entity.id
_entity.type
_entity.pdbx_description
1 polymer ?
#
loop_
_entity_poly.entity_id
_entity_poly.type
_entity_poly.pdbx_seq_one_letter_code
_entity_poly.pdbx_strand_id
1 'polypeptide(L)'
;MGKSMGWIGSWLGKSPPANQNDRVEPPDQSGPIAVPQPSRLGELARKAVDLVRARVVHAVETSEREILAVGECLQDLMTQAQRQSAILRQMEGDIGDGSAMSGALHRQKETVSRFVEGLVARASEQQALAQAAHERTQRIGEAGHRIQNIATHSRLLSFNAQMEAARLGSRGHAFQVIAKEIRELAAEVEKTNALIAELADDVAMHMPKLDESAGALREEADRFSDAVDDGLREVDAAQASVRERFFASLRDSEVQAEQTVASSGAALSHLQFQDPVSQAMRQALVVLDHMVDSLALGEGGVEGLEMALRDGRAKMELPALSRDPIAGAATAAAKASDEMAGDGEEAPLASGEVLLF
;
A
#
# COMPACT_ATOMS: atom_id res chain seq x y z
N MET A 1 13.99 0.69 42.61
CA MET A 1 15.13 0.93 43.52
C MET A 1 15.19 2.42 43.83
N GLY A 2 15.03 2.80 45.09
CA GLY A 2 15.28 4.17 45.57
C GLY A 2 16.69 4.32 46.15
N LYS A 3 17.14 5.58 46.21
CA LYS A 3 18.09 6.25 47.15
C LYS A 3 18.62 7.48 46.41
N SER A 4 18.28 8.72 46.79
CA SER A 4 18.78 9.50 47.93
C SER A 4 20.31 9.64 47.95
N MET A 5 20.80 10.84 47.63
CA MET A 5 22.02 11.37 48.22
C MET A 5 22.02 12.90 48.15
N GLY A 6 21.83 13.52 49.32
CA GLY A 6 22.18 14.92 49.56
C GLY A 6 23.60 15.05 50.10
N TRP A 7 23.94 16.32 50.41
CA TRP A 7 25.14 16.87 51.04
C TRP A 7 26.31 17.23 50.13
N ILE A 8 26.67 18.53 50.13
CA ILE A 8 27.83 19.05 50.88
C ILE A 8 27.49 20.47 51.35
N GLY A 9 27.50 20.67 52.67
CA GLY A 9 27.67 21.95 53.32
C GLY A 9 28.92 21.88 54.19
N SER A 10 29.72 22.95 54.20
CA SER A 10 30.71 23.30 55.23
C SER A 10 31.70 24.26 54.59
N TRP A 11 31.70 25.54 54.99
CA TRP A 11 32.94 26.30 55.24
C TRP A 11 32.58 27.54 56.05
N LEU A 12 32.49 27.33 57.38
CA LEU A 12 32.44 28.37 58.40
C LEU A 12 33.87 28.54 58.93
N GLY A 13 34.49 29.68 58.63
CA GLY A 13 35.85 30.04 59.03
C GLY A 13 35.88 31.26 59.95
N LYS A 14 35.81 30.98 61.25
CA LYS A 14 36.48 31.66 62.39
C LYS A 14 36.53 33.21 62.42
N SER A 15 35.76 33.79 63.34
CA SER A 15 35.94 35.16 63.84
C SER A 15 37.23 35.31 64.68
N PRO A 16 38.02 36.38 64.51
CA PRO A 16 38.99 36.86 65.50
C PRO A 16 38.36 37.89 66.47
N PRO A 17 39.03 38.20 67.60
CA PRO A 17 38.40 38.80 68.77
C PRO A 17 38.20 40.33 68.67
N ALA A 18 37.26 40.81 69.48
CA ALA A 18 36.93 42.21 69.66
C ALA A 18 38.13 43.03 70.14
N ASN A 19 38.46 44.10 69.40
CA ASN A 19 39.34 45.16 69.88
C ASN A 19 38.47 46.25 70.52
N GLN A 20 38.49 46.32 71.85
CA GLN A 20 38.01 47.48 72.61
C GLN A 20 39.06 48.59 72.49
N ASN A 21 38.75 49.67 71.77
CA ASN A 21 39.18 50.99 72.22
C ASN A 21 38.32 52.12 71.63
N ASP A 22 37.66 52.81 72.57
CA ASP A 22 37.32 54.23 72.62
C ASP A 22 36.73 54.99 71.41
N ARG A 23 35.47 55.38 71.63
CA ARG A 23 34.91 56.75 71.45
C ARG A 23 34.86 57.32 70.03
N VAL A 24 33.64 57.48 69.50
CA VAL A 24 32.76 58.67 69.66
C VAL A 24 31.41 58.30 69.02
N GLU A 25 30.33 58.28 69.80
CA GLU A 25 28.97 58.23 69.25
C GLU A 25 28.70 59.53 68.48
N PRO A 26 28.30 59.49 67.18
CA PRO A 26 27.74 60.66 66.55
C PRO A 26 26.35 60.93 67.17
N PRO A 27 25.93 62.21 67.29
CA PRO A 27 24.66 62.53 67.92
C PRO A 27 23.49 61.92 67.15
N ASP A 28 22.63 61.23 67.90
CA ASP A 28 21.31 60.77 67.49
C ASP A 28 20.48 61.93 66.94
N GLN A 29 20.45 62.06 65.61
CA GLN A 29 19.47 62.87 64.88
C GLN A 29 18.45 61.94 64.20
N SER A 30 17.86 61.03 64.97
CA SER A 30 16.65 60.31 64.56
C SER A 30 15.42 61.21 64.80
N GLY A 31 15.27 62.28 64.00
CA GLY A 31 13.95 62.85 63.80
C GLY A 31 13.02 61.76 63.23
N PRO A 32 11.71 61.72 63.55
CA PRO A 32 10.82 60.77 62.93
C PRO A 32 10.91 60.95 61.42
N ILE A 33 11.47 59.96 60.71
CA ILE A 33 11.43 59.92 59.26
C ILE A 33 9.94 59.91 58.94
N ALA A 34 9.43 61.03 58.44
CA ALA A 34 8.07 61.10 57.95
C ALA A 34 7.97 60.06 56.84
N VAL A 35 7.28 58.96 57.10
CA VAL A 35 6.95 57.99 56.05
C VAL A 35 6.11 58.80 55.05
N PRO A 36 6.56 59.01 53.80
CA PRO A 36 5.80 59.78 52.84
C PRO A 36 4.45 59.10 52.66
N GLN A 37 3.35 59.82 52.93
CA GLN A 37 2.03 59.28 52.68
C GLN A 37 1.82 59.25 51.16
N PRO A 38 1.42 58.09 50.59
CA PRO A 38 1.26 57.96 49.15
C PRO A 38 0.24 58.97 48.63
N SER A 39 0.59 59.64 47.53
CA SER A 39 -0.34 60.56 46.87
C SER A 39 -1.58 59.81 46.36
N ARG A 40 -2.77 60.44 46.41
CA ARG A 40 -4.02 59.86 45.86
C ARG A 40 -3.87 59.48 44.37
N LEU A 41 -3.03 60.22 43.63
CA LEU A 41 -2.66 59.93 42.26
C LEU A 41 -1.81 58.65 42.17
N GLY A 42 -0.83 58.46 43.06
CA GLY A 42 -0.03 57.24 43.17
C GLY A 42 -0.88 56.01 43.51
N GLU A 43 -1.86 56.13 44.40
CA GLU A 43 -2.79 55.03 44.71
C GLU A 43 -3.66 54.62 43.50
N LEU A 44 -4.19 55.60 42.76
CA LEU A 44 -4.96 55.36 41.54
C LEU A 44 -4.07 54.78 40.42
N ALA A 45 -2.84 55.29 40.27
CA ALA A 45 -1.87 54.77 39.31
C ALA A 45 -1.47 53.33 39.62
N ARG A 46 -1.26 53.00 40.90
CA ARG A 46 -0.97 51.63 41.35
C ARG A 46 -2.11 50.67 41.04
N LYS A 47 -3.35 51.03 41.36
CA LYS A 47 -4.55 50.24 40.99
C LYS A 47 -4.67 50.03 39.47
N ALA A 48 -4.36 51.04 38.68
CA ALA A 48 -4.39 50.93 37.21
C ALA A 48 -3.29 49.99 36.69
N VAL A 49 -2.06 50.10 37.21
CA VAL A 49 -0.95 49.22 36.85
C VAL A 49 -1.19 47.78 37.31
N ASP A 50 -1.79 47.55 38.48
CA ASP A 50 -2.15 46.21 38.94
C ASP A 50 -3.17 45.52 38.01
N LEU A 51 -4.14 46.28 37.49
CA LEU A 51 -5.11 45.77 36.52
C LEU A 51 -4.45 45.43 35.17
N VAL A 52 -3.55 46.30 34.70
CA VAL A 52 -2.75 46.04 33.48
C VAL A 52 -1.84 44.84 33.68
N ARG A 53 -1.17 44.72 34.83
CA ARG A 53 -0.31 43.58 35.20
C ARG A 53 -1.07 42.28 35.16
N ALA A 54 -2.21 42.20 35.85
CA ALA A 54 -3.02 40.98 35.86
C ALA A 54 -3.41 40.55 34.43
N ARG A 55 -3.73 41.52 33.56
CA ARG A 55 -4.08 41.22 32.16
C ARG A 55 -2.88 40.79 31.32
N VAL A 56 -1.72 41.46 31.44
CA VAL A 56 -0.50 41.12 30.70
C VAL A 56 0.05 39.77 31.14
N VAL A 57 0.12 39.50 32.44
CA VAL A 57 0.59 38.20 32.97
C VAL A 57 -0.31 37.08 32.45
N HIS A 58 -1.64 37.23 32.56
CA HIS A 58 -2.57 36.23 32.03
C HIS A 58 -2.42 36.05 30.51
N ALA A 59 -2.21 37.13 29.76
CA ALA A 59 -2.01 37.06 28.30
C ALA A 59 -0.70 36.32 27.94
N VAL A 60 0.39 36.61 28.65
CA VAL A 60 1.68 35.93 28.48
C VAL A 60 1.57 34.44 28.83
N GLU A 61 1.00 34.08 29.98
CA GLU A 61 0.82 32.67 30.39
C GLU A 61 -0.08 31.88 29.43
N THR A 62 -1.14 32.52 28.91
CA THR A 62 -2.01 31.89 27.91
C THR A 62 -1.25 31.70 26.60
N SER A 63 -0.53 32.73 26.13
CA SER A 63 0.26 32.64 24.90
C SER A 63 1.38 31.60 25.00
N GLU A 64 2.08 31.52 26.14
CA GLU A 64 3.11 30.50 26.42
C GLU A 64 2.52 29.09 26.29
N ARG A 65 1.35 28.85 26.90
CA ARG A 65 0.68 27.54 26.84
C ARG A 65 0.27 27.15 25.41
N GLU A 66 -0.37 28.06 24.69
CA GLU A 66 -0.84 27.79 23.32
C GLU A 66 0.33 27.58 22.35
N ILE A 67 1.43 28.31 22.52
CA ILE A 67 2.62 28.18 21.66
C ILE A 67 3.35 26.86 21.89
N LEU A 68 3.45 26.40 23.14
CA LEU A 68 3.96 25.07 23.43
C LEU A 68 3.09 23.99 22.78
N ALA A 69 1.76 24.10 22.86
CA ALA A 69 0.84 23.16 22.23
C ALA A 69 0.96 23.14 20.69
N VAL A 70 1.14 24.31 20.06
CA VAL A 70 1.42 24.39 18.61
C VAL A 70 2.78 23.77 18.29
N GLY A 71 3.80 24.00 19.11
CA GLY A 71 5.13 23.41 18.95
C GLY A 71 5.11 21.88 18.98
N GLU A 72 4.42 21.29 19.95
CA GLU A 72 4.21 19.84 20.05
C GLU A 72 3.49 19.30 18.80
N CYS A 73 2.42 19.97 18.36
CA CYS A 73 1.68 19.57 17.14
C CYS A 73 2.55 19.60 15.88
N LEU A 74 3.41 20.62 15.72
CA LEU A 74 4.33 20.71 14.59
C LEU A 74 5.41 19.62 14.63
N GLN A 75 5.92 19.27 15.82
CA GLN A 75 6.86 18.16 15.99
C GLN A 75 6.23 16.81 15.66
N ASP A 76 4.98 16.60 16.07
CA ASP A 76 4.21 15.41 15.71
C ASP A 76 4.01 15.29 14.20
N LEU A 77 3.68 16.40 13.52
CA LEU A 77 3.55 16.45 12.06
C LEU A 77 4.86 16.11 11.35
N MET A 78 6.00 16.62 11.82
CA MET A 78 7.31 16.30 11.25
C MET A 78 7.64 14.81 11.43
N THR A 79 7.39 14.27 12.63
CA THR A 79 7.60 12.84 12.93
C THR A 79 6.70 11.96 12.05
N GLN A 80 5.44 12.35 11.86
CA GLN A 80 4.50 11.64 11.01
C GLN A 80 4.95 11.65 9.54
N ALA A 81 5.40 12.79 9.02
CA ALA A 81 5.91 12.91 7.65
C ALA A 81 7.15 12.01 7.43
N GLN A 82 8.09 11.97 8.38
CA GLN A 82 9.26 11.10 8.31
C GLN A 82 8.89 9.61 8.33
N ARG A 83 7.94 9.22 9.18
CA ARG A 83 7.42 7.84 9.19
C ARG A 83 6.75 7.49 7.88
N GLN A 84 6.01 8.43 7.29
CA GLN A 84 5.38 8.24 5.99
C GLN A 84 6.43 7.98 4.90
N SER A 85 7.50 8.77 4.82
CA SER A 85 8.61 8.52 3.87
C SER A 85 9.28 7.15 4.05
N ALA A 86 9.46 6.69 5.30
CA ALA A 86 10.00 5.36 5.56
C ALA A 86 9.08 4.25 5.02
N ILE A 87 7.76 4.37 5.24
CA ILE A 87 6.76 3.44 4.71
C ILE A 87 6.76 3.47 3.17
N LEU A 88 6.80 4.65 2.56
CA LEU A 88 6.83 4.79 1.09
C LEU A 88 8.03 4.08 0.47
N ARG A 89 9.24 4.20 1.06
CA ARG A 89 10.45 3.51 0.59
C ARG A 89 10.35 1.99 0.73
N GLN A 90 9.73 1.50 1.79
CA GLN A 90 9.46 0.06 1.94
C GLN A 90 8.50 -0.44 0.85
N MET A 91 7.40 0.30 0.60
CA MET A 91 6.44 -0.05 -0.44
C MET A 91 7.07 -0.02 -1.85
N GLU A 92 8.01 0.87 -2.10
CA GLU A 92 8.79 0.92 -3.34
C GLU A 92 9.57 -0.39 -3.58
N GLY A 93 10.18 -0.92 -2.52
CA GLY A 93 10.88 -2.21 -2.54
C GLY A 93 9.96 -3.39 -2.84
N ASP A 94 8.81 -3.47 -2.16
CA ASP A 94 7.86 -4.57 -2.31
C ASP A 94 7.25 -4.64 -3.73
N ILE A 95 7.07 -3.48 -4.39
CA ILE A 95 6.52 -3.41 -5.75
C ILE A 95 7.56 -3.60 -6.84
N GLY A 96 8.83 -3.33 -6.54
CA GLY A 96 9.96 -3.74 -7.37
C GLY A 96 9.96 -5.24 -7.67
N ASP A 97 9.41 -6.05 -6.76
CA ASP A 97 9.29 -7.51 -6.89
C ASP A 97 7.98 -7.98 -7.55
N GLY A 98 7.40 -7.18 -8.45
CA GLY A 98 6.24 -7.55 -9.29
C GLY A 98 6.43 -8.79 -10.20
N SER A 99 7.54 -9.51 -10.02
CA SER A 99 7.91 -10.77 -10.66
C SER A 99 6.91 -11.90 -10.38
N ALA A 100 6.30 -11.93 -9.19
CA ALA A 100 5.41 -13.00 -8.79
C ALA A 100 4.13 -13.09 -9.63
N MET A 101 3.49 -11.93 -9.91
CA MET A 101 2.27 -11.86 -10.73
C MET A 101 2.58 -12.16 -12.19
N SER A 102 3.62 -11.54 -12.75
CA SER A 102 4.06 -11.81 -14.13
C SER A 102 4.43 -13.28 -14.33
N GLY A 103 5.11 -13.89 -13.35
CA GLY A 103 5.40 -15.32 -13.35
C GLY A 103 4.14 -16.20 -13.27
N ALA A 104 3.13 -15.80 -12.51
CA ALA A 104 1.85 -16.51 -12.45
C ALA A 104 1.09 -16.44 -13.79
N LEU A 105 1.05 -15.27 -14.42
CA LEU A 105 0.45 -15.07 -15.75
C LEU A 105 1.15 -15.90 -16.82
N HIS A 106 2.48 -15.95 -16.82
CA HIS A 106 3.23 -16.80 -17.74
C HIS A 106 2.95 -18.29 -17.54
N ARG A 107 2.91 -18.78 -16.29
CA ARG A 107 2.54 -20.18 -16.01
C ARG A 107 1.11 -20.50 -16.46
N GLN A 108 0.19 -19.56 -16.28
CA GLN A 108 -1.19 -19.70 -16.75
C GLN A 108 -1.24 -19.77 -18.28
N LYS A 109 -0.52 -18.89 -18.99
CA LYS A 109 -0.38 -18.93 -20.45
C LYS A 109 0.11 -20.30 -20.93
N GLU A 110 1.17 -20.81 -20.32
CA GLU A 110 1.75 -22.10 -20.69
C GLU A 110 0.76 -23.25 -20.49
N THR A 111 0.02 -23.22 -19.38
CA THR A 111 -1.01 -24.23 -19.08
C THR A 111 -2.14 -24.20 -20.12
N VAL A 112 -2.59 -23.01 -20.50
CA VAL A 112 -3.61 -22.85 -21.53
C VAL A 112 -3.10 -23.30 -22.89
N SER A 113 -1.87 -22.94 -23.26
CA SER A 113 -1.26 -23.34 -24.53
C SER A 113 -1.20 -24.86 -24.65
N ARG A 114 -0.74 -25.56 -23.60
CA ARG A 114 -0.75 -27.03 -23.54
C ARG A 114 -2.15 -27.63 -23.63
N PHE A 115 -3.14 -26.99 -23.03
CA PHE A 115 -4.53 -27.44 -23.12
C PHE A 115 -5.09 -27.32 -24.55
N VAL A 116 -4.85 -26.20 -25.22
CA VAL A 116 -5.24 -25.96 -26.63
C VAL A 116 -4.57 -26.97 -27.55
N GLU A 117 -3.27 -27.18 -27.42
CA GLU A 117 -2.53 -28.20 -28.19
C GLU A 117 -3.16 -29.60 -28.00
N GLY A 118 -3.53 -29.94 -26.77
CA GLY A 118 -4.23 -31.18 -26.45
C GLY A 118 -5.61 -31.28 -27.09
N LEU A 119 -6.38 -30.20 -27.17
CA LEU A 119 -7.69 -30.17 -27.85
C LEU A 119 -7.52 -30.39 -29.37
N VAL A 120 -6.57 -29.70 -30.00
CA VAL A 120 -6.29 -29.84 -31.43
C VAL A 120 -5.85 -31.26 -31.78
N ALA A 121 -5.01 -31.88 -30.94
CA ALA A 121 -4.60 -33.27 -31.10
C ALA A 121 -5.79 -34.24 -31.01
N ARG A 122 -6.68 -34.06 -30.02
CA ARG A 122 -7.88 -34.90 -29.85
C ARG A 122 -8.88 -34.73 -30.99
N ALA A 123 -9.05 -33.51 -31.50
CA ALA A 123 -9.86 -33.27 -32.68
C ALA A 123 -9.29 -33.99 -33.90
N SER A 124 -7.96 -33.98 -34.07
CA SER A 124 -7.28 -34.72 -35.13
C SER A 124 -7.47 -36.23 -35.03
N GLU A 125 -7.38 -36.77 -33.82
CA GLU A 125 -7.62 -38.20 -33.57
C GLU A 125 -9.08 -38.58 -33.87
N GLN A 126 -10.04 -37.77 -33.43
CA GLN A 126 -11.46 -37.97 -33.71
C GLN A 126 -11.75 -37.99 -35.21
N GLN A 127 -11.16 -37.07 -35.97
CA GLN A 127 -11.28 -37.03 -37.43
C GLN A 127 -10.69 -38.30 -38.09
N ALA A 128 -9.51 -38.73 -37.66
CA ALA A 128 -8.90 -39.96 -38.16
C ALA A 128 -9.75 -41.21 -37.87
N LEU A 129 -10.34 -41.28 -36.67
CA LEU A 129 -11.25 -42.37 -36.28
C LEU A 129 -12.55 -42.35 -37.10
N ALA A 130 -13.13 -41.16 -37.34
CA ALA A 130 -14.32 -41.01 -38.18
C ALA A 130 -14.06 -41.47 -39.63
N GLN A 131 -12.91 -41.09 -40.20
CA GLN A 131 -12.50 -41.53 -41.53
C GLN A 131 -12.30 -43.05 -41.59
N ALA A 132 -11.60 -43.63 -40.62
CA ALA A 132 -11.38 -45.07 -40.56
C ALA A 132 -12.70 -45.86 -40.38
N ALA A 133 -13.64 -45.33 -39.58
CA ALA A 133 -14.96 -45.92 -39.42
C ALA A 133 -15.76 -45.84 -40.73
N HIS A 134 -15.72 -44.70 -41.44
CA HIS A 134 -16.36 -44.55 -42.74
C HIS A 134 -15.85 -45.59 -43.76
N GLU A 135 -14.54 -45.78 -43.87
CA GLU A 135 -13.95 -46.78 -44.76
C GLU A 135 -14.35 -48.22 -44.40
N ARG A 136 -14.38 -48.55 -43.09
CA ARG A 136 -14.83 -49.87 -42.62
C ARG A 136 -16.30 -50.11 -42.96
N THR A 137 -17.14 -49.09 -42.81
CA THR A 137 -18.56 -49.16 -43.13
C THR A 137 -18.79 -49.36 -44.63
N GLN A 138 -18.02 -48.69 -45.50
CA GLN A 138 -18.07 -48.95 -46.94
C GLN A 138 -17.73 -50.42 -47.27
N ARG A 139 -16.69 -50.98 -46.65
CA ARG A 139 -16.32 -52.40 -46.82
C ARG A 139 -17.41 -53.37 -46.31
N ILE A 140 -18.14 -53.00 -45.26
CA ILE A 140 -19.31 -53.76 -44.79
C ILE A 140 -20.40 -53.73 -45.86
N GLY A 141 -20.68 -52.57 -46.47
CA GLY A 141 -21.62 -52.44 -47.58
C GLY A 141 -21.24 -53.32 -48.78
N GLU A 142 -19.97 -53.32 -49.19
CA GLU A 142 -19.47 -54.19 -50.26
C GLU A 142 -19.62 -55.69 -49.94
N ALA A 143 -19.28 -56.09 -48.70
CA ALA A 143 -19.45 -57.47 -48.24
C ALA A 143 -20.94 -57.85 -48.21
N GLY A 144 -21.80 -56.94 -47.76
CA GLY A 144 -23.25 -57.09 -47.76
C GLY A 144 -23.81 -57.30 -49.17
N HIS A 145 -23.36 -56.54 -50.17
CA HIS A 145 -23.74 -56.76 -51.56
C HIS A 145 -23.34 -58.15 -52.08
N ARG A 146 -22.14 -58.64 -51.70
CA ARG A 146 -21.70 -59.98 -52.08
C ARG A 146 -22.54 -61.07 -51.42
N ILE A 147 -22.88 -60.91 -50.14
CA ILE A 147 -23.75 -61.85 -49.40
C ILE A 147 -25.15 -61.86 -50.02
N GLN A 148 -25.70 -60.70 -50.38
CA GLN A 148 -26.98 -60.59 -51.07
C GLN A 148 -27.00 -61.41 -52.37
N ASN A 149 -25.95 -61.25 -53.20
CA ASN A 149 -25.83 -62.01 -54.44
C ASN A 149 -25.74 -63.53 -54.22
N ILE A 150 -25.02 -63.97 -53.18
CA ILE A 150 -24.94 -65.39 -52.80
C ILE A 150 -26.31 -65.91 -52.35
N ALA A 151 -27.02 -65.16 -51.50
CA ALA A 151 -28.32 -65.55 -51.00
C ALA A 151 -29.36 -65.66 -52.14
N THR A 152 -29.37 -64.69 -53.05
CA THR A 152 -30.23 -64.72 -54.23
C THR A 152 -29.90 -65.88 -55.17
N HIS A 153 -28.62 -66.19 -55.42
CA HIS A 153 -28.24 -67.39 -56.19
C HIS A 153 -28.63 -68.69 -55.49
N SER A 154 -28.42 -68.81 -54.18
CA SER A 154 -28.81 -69.99 -53.40
C SER A 154 -30.32 -70.20 -53.44
N ARG A 155 -31.11 -69.12 -53.39
CA ARG A 155 -32.57 -69.15 -53.54
C ARG A 155 -33.02 -69.61 -54.93
N LEU A 156 -32.32 -69.18 -55.99
CA LEU A 156 -32.58 -69.65 -57.35
C LEU A 156 -32.19 -71.13 -57.52
N LEU A 157 -31.05 -71.53 -56.98
CA LEU A 157 -30.57 -72.91 -57.02
C LEU A 157 -31.53 -73.85 -56.27
N SER A 158 -31.99 -73.43 -55.09
CA SER A 158 -32.95 -74.21 -54.31
C SER A 158 -34.31 -74.30 -55.00
N PHE A 159 -34.76 -73.24 -55.65
CA PHE A 159 -35.97 -73.28 -56.48
C PHE A 159 -35.85 -74.31 -57.64
N ASN A 160 -34.72 -74.31 -58.36
CA ASN A 160 -34.47 -75.27 -59.42
C ASN A 160 -34.42 -76.72 -58.89
N ALA A 161 -33.78 -76.94 -57.74
CA ALA A 161 -33.75 -78.24 -57.09
C ALA A 161 -35.14 -78.70 -56.64
N GLN A 162 -35.98 -77.78 -56.17
CA GLN A 162 -37.37 -78.06 -55.76
C GLN A 162 -38.23 -78.51 -56.96
N MET A 163 -38.04 -77.87 -58.12
CA MET A 163 -38.71 -78.25 -59.38
C MET A 163 -38.28 -79.64 -59.86
N GLU A 164 -36.98 -79.95 -59.84
CA GLU A 164 -36.49 -81.26 -60.29
C GLU A 164 -36.84 -82.39 -59.31
N ALA A 165 -36.87 -82.09 -58.00
CA ALA A 165 -37.37 -83.01 -56.98
C ALA A 165 -38.86 -83.35 -57.19
N ALA A 166 -39.69 -82.37 -57.55
CA ALA A 166 -41.10 -82.60 -57.89
C ALA A 166 -41.25 -83.46 -59.15
N ARG A 167 -40.38 -83.27 -60.16
CA ARG A 167 -40.36 -84.05 -61.40
C ARG A 167 -40.01 -85.54 -61.17
N LEU A 168 -39.16 -85.84 -60.20
CA LEU A 168 -38.78 -87.22 -59.83
C LEU A 168 -39.87 -87.95 -59.00
N GLY A 169 -40.96 -87.28 -58.64
CA GLY A 169 -42.07 -87.86 -57.88
C GLY A 169 -41.63 -88.43 -56.53
N SER A 170 -41.98 -89.69 -56.25
CA SER A 170 -41.66 -90.34 -54.96
C SER A 170 -40.15 -90.48 -54.68
N ARG A 171 -39.31 -90.51 -55.72
CA ARG A 171 -37.85 -90.61 -55.58
C ARG A 171 -37.19 -89.27 -55.22
N GLY A 172 -37.88 -88.15 -55.40
CA GLY A 172 -37.36 -86.80 -55.16
C GLY A 172 -37.67 -86.24 -53.77
N HIS A 173 -38.41 -86.95 -52.92
CA HIS A 173 -38.97 -86.38 -51.69
C HIS A 173 -37.89 -85.83 -50.72
N ALA A 174 -36.79 -86.56 -50.52
CA ALA A 174 -35.66 -86.09 -49.69
C ALA A 174 -34.99 -84.82 -50.27
N PHE A 175 -34.86 -84.73 -51.60
CA PHE A 175 -34.33 -83.53 -52.26
C PHE A 175 -35.28 -82.33 -52.12
N GLN A 176 -36.59 -82.56 -52.08
CA GLN A 176 -37.58 -81.51 -51.90
C GLN A 176 -37.51 -80.85 -50.52
N VAL A 177 -37.26 -81.65 -49.47
CA VAL A 177 -37.04 -81.16 -48.10
C VAL A 177 -35.77 -80.30 -48.04
N ILE A 178 -34.65 -80.81 -48.59
CA ILE A 178 -33.37 -80.06 -48.61
C ILE A 178 -33.51 -78.74 -49.39
N ALA A 179 -34.18 -78.76 -50.55
CA ALA A 179 -34.41 -77.56 -51.35
C ALA A 179 -35.26 -76.51 -50.60
N LYS A 180 -36.25 -76.95 -49.82
CA LYS A 180 -37.04 -76.04 -48.97
C LYS A 180 -36.16 -75.40 -47.89
N GLU A 181 -35.33 -76.19 -47.21
CA GLU A 181 -34.44 -75.71 -46.15
C GLU A 181 -33.44 -74.67 -46.68
N ILE A 182 -32.81 -74.93 -47.84
CA ILE A 182 -31.88 -73.98 -48.48
C ILE A 182 -32.60 -72.67 -48.85
N ARG A 183 -33.85 -72.75 -49.30
CA ARG A 183 -34.65 -71.57 -49.64
C ARG A 183 -34.96 -70.72 -48.41
N GLU A 184 -35.34 -71.35 -47.31
CA GLU A 184 -35.64 -70.68 -46.05
C GLU A 184 -34.36 -70.04 -45.47
N LEU A 185 -33.24 -70.77 -45.48
CA LEU A 185 -31.93 -70.24 -45.08
C LEU A 185 -31.49 -69.05 -45.95
N ALA A 186 -31.65 -69.13 -47.27
CA ALA A 186 -31.34 -68.03 -48.17
C ALA A 186 -32.18 -66.78 -47.86
N ALA A 187 -33.48 -66.94 -47.58
CA ALA A 187 -34.35 -65.82 -47.21
C ALA A 187 -33.97 -65.20 -45.85
N GLU A 188 -33.54 -66.01 -44.88
CA GLU A 188 -33.05 -65.53 -43.59
C GLU A 188 -31.73 -64.77 -43.71
N VAL A 189 -30.82 -65.23 -44.58
CA VAL A 189 -29.59 -64.51 -44.94
C VAL A 189 -29.92 -63.18 -45.61
N GLU A 190 -30.86 -63.13 -46.57
CA GLU A 190 -31.29 -61.86 -47.20
C GLU A 190 -31.81 -60.87 -46.15
N LYS A 191 -32.65 -61.33 -45.22
CA LYS A 191 -33.21 -60.48 -44.16
C LYS A 191 -32.14 -59.97 -43.20
N THR A 192 -31.22 -60.84 -42.77
CA THR A 192 -30.13 -60.46 -41.86
C THR A 192 -29.17 -59.48 -42.54
N ASN A 193 -28.88 -59.70 -43.81
CA ASN A 193 -28.01 -58.85 -44.60
C ASN A 193 -28.60 -57.44 -44.82
N ALA A 194 -29.93 -57.34 -44.99
CA ALA A 194 -30.62 -56.05 -45.05
C ALA A 194 -30.48 -55.26 -43.73
N LEU A 195 -30.58 -55.93 -42.58
CA LEU A 195 -30.35 -55.29 -41.28
C LEU A 195 -28.90 -54.81 -41.12
N ILE A 196 -27.93 -55.60 -41.58
CA ILE A 196 -26.51 -55.19 -41.57
C ILE A 196 -26.28 -53.95 -42.44
N ALA A 197 -26.92 -53.89 -43.61
CA ALA A 197 -26.84 -52.72 -44.50
C ALA A 197 -27.45 -51.47 -43.85
N GLU A 198 -28.61 -51.60 -43.20
CA GLU A 198 -29.24 -50.49 -42.45
C GLU A 198 -28.34 -49.97 -41.33
N LEU A 199 -27.74 -50.85 -40.53
CA LEU A 199 -26.79 -50.48 -39.47
C LEU A 199 -25.52 -49.82 -40.04
N ALA A 200 -25.04 -50.29 -41.18
CA ALA A 200 -23.91 -49.68 -41.86
C ALA A 200 -24.25 -48.26 -42.33
N ASP A 201 -25.39 -48.07 -42.99
CA ASP A 201 -25.84 -46.76 -43.44
C ASP A 201 -26.05 -45.77 -42.29
N ASP A 202 -26.60 -46.23 -41.16
CA ASP A 202 -26.76 -45.41 -39.95
C ASP A 202 -25.40 -44.91 -39.43
N VAL A 203 -24.42 -45.82 -39.28
CA VAL A 203 -23.05 -45.45 -38.88
C VAL A 203 -22.42 -44.49 -39.89
N ALA A 204 -22.59 -44.74 -41.20
CA ALA A 204 -22.04 -43.87 -42.25
C ALA A 204 -22.63 -42.46 -42.19
N MET A 205 -23.93 -42.32 -41.88
CA MET A 205 -24.61 -41.03 -41.77
C MET A 205 -24.10 -40.19 -40.59
N HIS A 206 -23.58 -40.84 -39.54
CA HIS A 206 -23.02 -40.15 -38.38
C HIS A 206 -21.56 -39.68 -38.57
N MET A 207 -20.78 -40.30 -39.47
CA MET A 207 -19.36 -39.94 -39.64
C MET A 207 -19.12 -38.48 -40.06
N PRO A 208 -19.87 -37.89 -41.02
CA PRO A 208 -19.69 -36.47 -41.38
C PRO A 208 -19.93 -35.52 -40.21
N LYS A 209 -20.88 -35.84 -39.31
CA LYS A 209 -21.15 -35.01 -38.12
C LYS A 209 -19.99 -35.07 -37.12
N LEU A 210 -19.30 -36.21 -37.02
CA LEU A 210 -18.10 -36.34 -36.18
C LEU A 210 -16.93 -35.54 -36.74
N ASP A 211 -16.78 -35.51 -38.07
CA ASP A 211 -15.76 -34.71 -38.76
C ASP A 211 -16.03 -33.20 -38.61
N GLU A 212 -17.28 -32.77 -38.83
CA GLU A 212 -17.72 -31.39 -38.60
C GLU A 212 -17.49 -30.96 -37.15
N SER A 213 -17.87 -31.81 -36.17
CA SER A 213 -17.63 -31.55 -34.76
C SER A 213 -16.14 -31.42 -34.41
N ALA A 214 -15.28 -32.21 -35.05
CA ALA A 214 -13.83 -32.12 -34.86
C ALA A 214 -13.27 -30.82 -35.46
N GLY A 215 -13.77 -30.41 -36.64
CA GLY A 215 -13.45 -29.12 -37.26
C GLY A 215 -13.84 -27.94 -36.37
N ALA A 216 -15.08 -27.92 -35.90
CA ALA A 216 -15.58 -26.87 -35.00
C ALA A 216 -14.78 -26.80 -33.69
N LEU A 217 -14.36 -27.95 -33.13
CA LEU A 217 -13.52 -27.99 -31.93
C LEU A 217 -12.14 -27.36 -32.17
N ARG A 218 -11.53 -27.53 -33.35
CA ARG A 218 -10.27 -26.87 -33.71
C ARG A 218 -10.45 -25.36 -33.83
N GLU A 219 -11.47 -24.91 -34.55
CA GLU A 219 -11.75 -23.48 -34.70
C GLU A 219 -12.03 -22.80 -33.35
N GLU A 220 -12.73 -23.50 -32.44
CA GLU A 220 -12.95 -23.00 -31.08
C GLU A 220 -11.64 -22.95 -30.28
N ALA A 221 -10.78 -23.96 -30.42
CA ALA A 221 -9.49 -24.00 -29.74
C ALA A 221 -8.56 -22.86 -30.21
N ASP A 222 -8.53 -22.56 -31.51
CA ASP A 222 -7.76 -21.46 -32.09
C ASP A 222 -8.28 -20.10 -31.59
N ARG A 223 -9.61 -19.88 -31.66
CA ARG A 223 -10.24 -18.66 -31.13
C ARG A 223 -10.00 -18.47 -29.64
N PHE A 224 -10.05 -19.55 -28.86
CA PHE A 224 -9.77 -19.51 -27.43
C PHE A 224 -8.31 -19.13 -27.16
N SER A 225 -7.38 -19.65 -27.95
CA SER A 225 -5.95 -19.28 -27.86
C SER A 225 -5.74 -17.79 -28.13
N ASP A 226 -6.33 -17.26 -29.21
CA ASP A 226 -6.23 -15.83 -29.56
C ASP A 226 -6.81 -14.94 -28.45
N ALA A 227 -7.99 -15.29 -27.93
CA ALA A 227 -8.64 -14.55 -26.85
C ALA A 227 -7.81 -14.53 -25.56
N VAL A 228 -7.14 -15.64 -25.24
CA VAL A 228 -6.25 -15.71 -24.07
C VAL A 228 -5.01 -14.85 -24.28
N ASP A 229 -4.42 -14.88 -25.47
CA ASP A 229 -3.26 -14.06 -25.81
C ASP A 229 -3.59 -12.56 -25.74
N ASP A 230 -4.76 -12.15 -26.22
CA ASP A 230 -5.21 -10.76 -26.11
C ASP A 230 -5.52 -10.36 -24.68
N GLY A 231 -6.20 -11.23 -23.91
CA GLY A 231 -6.46 -11.00 -22.49
C GLY A 231 -5.17 -10.85 -21.67
N LEU A 232 -4.13 -11.63 -21.98
CA LEU A 232 -2.83 -11.50 -21.33
C LEU A 232 -2.15 -10.16 -21.67
N ARG A 233 -2.20 -9.72 -22.93
CA ARG A 233 -1.68 -8.40 -23.32
C ARG A 233 -2.41 -7.27 -22.59
N GLU A 234 -3.72 -7.37 -22.42
CA GLU A 234 -4.52 -6.39 -21.68
C GLU A 234 -4.12 -6.35 -20.20
N VAL A 235 -3.93 -7.51 -19.57
CA VAL A 235 -3.47 -7.60 -18.18
C VAL A 235 -2.06 -7.02 -18.00
N ASP A 236 -1.12 -7.33 -18.90
CA ASP A 236 0.23 -6.77 -18.87
C ASP A 236 0.21 -5.23 -18.99
N ALA A 237 -0.60 -4.70 -19.90
CA ALA A 237 -0.77 -3.26 -20.08
C ALA A 237 -1.42 -2.61 -18.84
N ALA A 238 -2.45 -3.23 -18.27
CA ALA A 238 -3.10 -2.75 -17.06
C ALA A 238 -2.12 -2.75 -15.87
N GLN A 239 -1.31 -3.79 -15.72
CA GLN A 239 -0.28 -3.89 -14.68
C GLN A 239 0.78 -2.79 -14.85
N ALA A 240 1.25 -2.54 -16.08
CA ALA A 240 2.19 -1.46 -16.36
C ALA A 240 1.62 -0.08 -15.99
N SER A 241 0.35 0.17 -16.33
CA SER A 241 -0.36 1.41 -15.98
C SER A 241 -0.56 1.58 -14.46
N VAL A 242 -0.89 0.50 -13.74
CA VAL A 242 -1.01 0.54 -12.28
C VAL A 242 0.35 0.86 -11.65
N ARG A 243 1.42 0.22 -12.13
CA ARG A 243 2.78 0.47 -11.67
C ARG A 243 3.20 1.93 -11.88
N GLU A 244 2.95 2.48 -13.07
CA GLU A 244 3.25 3.89 -13.37
C GLU A 244 2.51 4.85 -12.44
N ARG A 245 1.18 4.65 -12.27
CA ARG A 245 0.36 5.47 -11.37
C ARG A 245 0.80 5.36 -9.92
N PHE A 246 1.21 4.17 -9.50
CA PHE A 246 1.73 3.94 -8.16
C PHE A 246 3.03 4.71 -7.92
N PHE A 247 4.01 4.62 -8.82
CA PHE A 247 5.26 5.37 -8.70
C PHE A 247 5.06 6.89 -8.77
N ALA A 248 4.12 7.37 -9.59
CA ALA A 248 3.74 8.77 -9.60
C ALA A 248 3.18 9.20 -8.23
N SER A 249 2.28 8.40 -7.65
CA SER A 249 1.72 8.66 -6.31
C SER A 249 2.75 8.60 -5.20
N LEU A 250 3.74 7.70 -5.28
CA LEU A 250 4.86 7.65 -4.32
C LEU A 250 5.67 8.95 -4.37
N ARG A 251 6.02 9.41 -5.58
CA ARG A 251 6.78 10.64 -5.78
C ARG A 251 6.03 11.86 -5.26
N ASP A 252 4.73 11.97 -5.56
CA ASP A 252 3.89 13.07 -5.06
C ASP A 252 3.82 13.05 -3.52
N SER A 253 3.72 11.87 -2.92
CA SER A 253 3.67 11.70 -1.47
C SER A 253 5.00 12.07 -0.79
N GLU A 254 6.14 11.73 -1.39
CA GLU A 254 7.46 12.10 -0.87
C GLU A 254 7.65 13.62 -0.92
N VAL A 255 7.28 14.27 -2.04
CA VAL A 255 7.30 15.74 -2.14
C VAL A 255 6.42 16.39 -1.07
N GLN A 256 5.23 15.84 -0.80
CA GLN A 256 4.34 16.36 0.23
C GLN A 256 4.91 16.17 1.65
N ALA A 257 5.56 15.04 1.93
CA ALA A 257 6.24 14.80 3.20
C ALA A 257 7.39 15.80 3.42
N GLU A 258 8.23 16.01 2.41
CA GLU A 258 9.31 17.00 2.44
C GLU A 258 8.77 18.43 2.67
N GLN A 259 7.70 18.81 1.97
CA GLN A 259 7.05 20.11 2.16
C GLN A 259 6.50 20.28 3.57
N THR A 260 5.90 19.23 4.14
CA THR A 260 5.37 19.23 5.52
C THR A 260 6.50 19.45 6.52
N VAL A 261 7.63 18.74 6.36
CA VAL A 261 8.81 18.93 7.21
C VAL A 261 9.35 20.36 7.07
N ALA A 262 9.51 20.86 5.85
CA ALA A 262 10.01 22.21 5.61
C ALA A 262 9.10 23.30 6.20
N SER A 263 7.77 23.21 6.00
CA SER A 263 6.81 24.19 6.52
C SER A 263 6.72 24.16 8.04
N SER A 264 6.75 22.97 8.64
CA SER A 264 6.71 22.82 10.10
C SER A 264 7.99 23.33 10.75
N GLY A 265 9.15 23.09 10.12
CA GLY A 265 10.43 23.67 10.55
C GLY A 265 10.43 25.20 10.49
N ALA A 266 9.88 25.77 9.42
CA ALA A 266 9.73 27.23 9.30
C ALA A 266 8.76 27.79 10.36
N ALA A 267 7.65 27.11 10.64
CA ALA A 267 6.69 27.52 11.67
C ALA A 267 7.29 27.46 13.09
N LEU A 268 8.04 26.41 13.43
CA LEU A 268 8.78 26.31 14.69
C LEU A 268 9.78 27.46 14.86
N SER A 269 10.48 27.83 13.78
CA SER A 269 11.36 29.00 13.75
C SER A 269 10.61 30.31 14.04
N HIS A 270 9.32 30.42 13.74
CA HIS A 270 8.52 31.59 14.13
C HIS A 270 8.07 31.56 15.59
N LEU A 271 7.90 30.38 16.19
CA LEU A 271 7.53 30.25 17.61
C LEU A 271 8.67 30.66 18.56
N GLN A 272 9.94 30.51 18.16
CA GLN A 272 11.09 30.91 18.97
C GLN A 272 11.12 32.40 19.33
N PHE A 273 10.40 33.25 18.59
CA PHE A 273 10.27 34.68 18.88
C PHE A 273 9.35 34.99 20.06
N GLN A 274 8.65 33.98 20.58
CA GLN A 274 7.75 34.17 21.70
C GLN A 274 8.49 34.45 23.01
N ASP A 275 9.57 33.74 23.33
CA ASP A 275 10.33 33.97 24.56
C ASP A 275 10.81 35.44 24.70
N PRO A 276 11.42 36.05 23.65
CA PRO A 276 11.72 37.48 23.65
C PRO A 276 10.51 38.39 23.86
N VAL A 277 9.35 38.06 23.27
CA VAL A 277 8.12 38.87 23.39
C VAL A 277 7.54 38.76 24.81
N SER A 278 7.50 37.57 25.39
CA SER A 278 7.10 37.33 26.78
C SER A 278 8.01 38.09 27.75
N GLN A 279 9.32 38.07 27.52
CA GLN A 279 10.30 38.83 28.31
C GLN A 279 10.09 40.34 28.18
N ALA A 280 9.89 40.86 26.97
CA ALA A 280 9.64 42.29 26.74
C ALA A 280 8.35 42.76 27.43
N MET A 281 7.28 41.96 27.42
CA MET A 281 6.03 42.25 28.13
C MET A 281 6.23 42.28 29.65
N ARG A 282 6.97 41.31 30.20
CA ARG A 282 7.33 41.29 31.64
C ARG A 282 8.20 42.49 32.00
N GLN A 283 9.14 42.88 31.13
CA GLN A 283 9.98 44.06 31.32
C GLN A 283 9.18 45.36 31.30
N ALA A 284 8.17 45.48 30.42
CA ALA A 284 7.27 46.62 30.38
C ALA A 284 6.48 46.79 31.70
N LEU A 285 6.07 45.68 32.33
CA LEU A 285 5.44 45.72 33.66
C LEU A 285 6.40 46.24 34.74
N VAL A 286 7.68 45.86 34.69
CA VAL A 286 8.71 46.38 35.61
C VAL A 286 8.87 47.89 35.43
N VAL A 287 8.87 48.40 34.20
CA VAL A 287 8.93 49.85 33.94
C VAL A 287 7.70 50.57 34.50
N LEU A 288 6.51 49.99 34.32
CA LEU A 288 5.27 50.55 34.88
C LEU A 288 5.31 50.62 36.42
N ASP A 289 5.91 49.63 37.10
CA ASP A 289 6.12 49.68 38.55
C ASP A 289 6.99 50.86 38.96
N HIS A 290 8.13 51.04 38.30
CA HIS A 290 9.05 52.15 38.59
C HIS A 290 8.40 53.52 38.35
N MET A 291 7.52 53.63 37.34
CA MET A 291 6.75 54.85 37.09
C MET A 291 5.74 55.14 38.21
N VAL A 292 5.03 54.11 38.70
CA VAL A 292 4.08 54.25 39.81
C VAL A 292 4.80 54.63 41.10
N ASP A 293 5.95 54.02 41.38
CA ASP A 293 6.75 54.33 42.57
C ASP A 293 7.27 55.78 42.55
N SER A 294 7.66 56.28 41.38
CA SER A 294 8.07 57.68 41.19
C SER A 294 6.91 58.68 41.42
N LEU A 295 5.67 58.30 41.09
CA LEU A 295 4.47 59.12 41.35
C LEU A 295 4.01 59.07 42.81
N ALA A 296 4.37 58.02 43.55
CA ALA A 296 3.99 57.85 44.95
C ALA A 296 4.85 58.70 45.91
N LEU A 297 6.11 59.01 45.56
CA LEU A 297 7.10 59.62 46.46
C LEU A 297 7.06 61.16 46.62
N GLY A 298 6.19 61.88 45.91
CA GLY A 298 5.83 63.28 46.22
C GLY A 298 6.91 64.37 46.03
N GLU A 299 8.20 64.08 46.15
CA GLU A 299 9.30 65.03 45.96
C GLU A 299 10.18 64.60 44.77
N GLY A 300 10.09 65.33 43.65
CA GLY A 300 10.81 65.04 42.39
C GLY A 300 9.97 64.43 41.26
N GLY A 301 8.64 64.33 41.43
CA GLY A 301 7.74 63.47 40.65
C GLY A 301 7.76 63.56 39.11
N VAL A 302 8.25 64.64 38.50
CA VAL A 302 8.42 64.74 37.03
C VAL A 302 9.79 64.23 36.58
N GLU A 303 10.87 64.62 37.26
CA GLU A 303 12.24 64.19 36.93
C GLU A 303 12.44 62.67 37.15
N GLY A 304 11.87 62.12 38.23
CA GLY A 304 11.89 60.68 38.50
C GLY A 304 11.11 59.88 37.44
N LEU A 305 9.96 60.40 36.99
CA LEU A 305 9.15 59.79 35.93
C LEU A 305 9.86 59.86 34.56
N GLU A 306 10.50 61.00 34.24
CA GLU A 306 11.30 61.15 33.03
C GLU A 306 12.50 60.19 33.01
N MET A 307 13.14 59.98 34.16
CA MET A 307 14.23 59.01 34.30
C MET A 307 13.73 57.57 34.13
N ALA A 308 12.62 57.20 34.76
CA ALA A 308 12.01 55.88 34.62
C ALA A 308 11.56 55.59 33.18
N LEU A 309 11.04 56.59 32.46
CA LEU A 309 10.68 56.48 31.05
C LEU A 309 11.91 56.33 30.14
N ARG A 310 12.98 57.08 30.42
CA ARG A 310 14.24 56.99 29.64
C ARG A 310 14.90 55.63 29.81
N ASP A 311 15.01 55.16 31.05
CA ASP A 311 15.60 53.85 31.37
C ASP A 311 14.72 52.69 30.87
N GLY A 312 13.39 52.83 31.01
CA GLY A 312 12.44 51.88 30.49
C GLY A 312 12.47 51.75 28.96
N ARG A 313 12.61 52.86 28.23
CA ARG A 313 12.74 52.86 26.77
C ARG A 313 13.95 52.04 26.30
N ALA A 314 15.10 52.21 26.96
CA ALA A 314 16.32 51.47 26.61
C ALA A 314 16.19 49.96 26.91
N LYS A 315 15.46 49.59 27.97
CA LYS A 315 15.24 48.19 28.38
C LYS A 315 14.12 47.48 27.60
N MET A 316 13.27 48.22 26.90
CA MET A 316 12.14 47.68 26.11
C MET A 316 12.46 47.57 24.60
N GLU A 317 13.68 47.88 24.15
CA GLU A 317 14.06 47.62 22.75
C GLU A 317 14.04 46.11 22.48
N LEU A 318 13.13 45.69 21.60
CA LEU A 318 13.11 44.33 21.08
C LEU A 318 14.35 44.11 20.21
N PRO A 319 14.99 42.93 20.25
CA PRO A 319 16.07 42.60 19.33
C PRO A 319 15.64 42.84 17.88
N ALA A 320 16.53 43.42 17.07
CA ALA A 320 16.24 43.64 15.65
C ALA A 320 15.92 42.31 14.97
N LEU A 321 14.73 42.23 14.37
CA LEU A 321 14.20 41.04 13.70
C LEU A 321 15.12 40.66 12.53
N SER A 322 15.87 39.56 12.67
CA SER A 322 16.52 38.90 11.53
C SER A 322 15.42 38.40 10.58
N ARG A 323 15.43 38.90 9.34
CA ARG A 323 14.39 38.64 8.33
C ARG A 323 14.55 37.32 7.57
N ASP A 324 15.50 36.46 7.93
CA ASP A 324 15.74 35.21 7.19
C ASP A 324 15.41 33.97 8.02
N PRO A 325 14.18 33.40 7.86
CA PRO A 325 13.76 32.16 8.52
C PRO A 325 14.55 30.94 8.03
N ILE A 326 15.15 31.02 6.84
CA ILE A 326 15.73 29.89 6.11
C ILE A 326 17.15 29.55 6.59
N ALA A 327 17.96 30.52 6.99
CA ALA A 327 19.34 30.29 7.41
C ALA A 327 19.45 29.54 8.75
N GLY A 328 18.53 29.82 9.69
CA GLY A 328 18.47 29.13 10.99
C GLY A 328 17.99 27.69 10.86
N ALA A 329 16.95 27.44 10.05
CA ALA A 329 16.39 26.10 9.85
C ALA A 329 17.38 25.14 9.17
N ALA A 330 18.17 25.62 8.20
CA ALA A 330 19.21 24.82 7.54
C ALA A 330 20.33 24.40 8.52
N THR A 331 20.66 25.27 9.48
CA THR A 331 21.71 25.01 10.48
C THR A 331 21.23 24.01 11.55
N ALA A 332 19.97 24.11 11.98
CA ALA A 332 19.38 23.19 12.95
C ALA A 332 19.12 21.79 12.36
N ALA A 333 18.69 21.71 11.09
CA ALA A 333 18.52 20.44 10.38
C ALA A 333 19.87 19.73 10.15
N ALA A 334 20.93 20.47 9.81
CA ALA A 334 22.27 19.91 9.66
C ALA A 334 22.81 19.34 11.00
N LYS A 335 22.53 20.02 12.11
CA LYS A 335 22.98 19.60 13.45
C LYS A 335 22.23 18.37 13.97
N ALA A 336 20.92 18.28 13.71
CA ALA A 336 20.12 17.09 14.04
C ALA A 336 20.49 15.87 13.19
N SER A 337 20.88 16.07 11.92
CA SER A 337 21.34 14.99 11.05
C SER A 337 22.73 14.46 11.45
N ASP A 338 23.59 15.31 12.01
CA ASP A 338 24.93 14.93 12.51
C ASP A 338 24.85 14.21 13.86
N GLU A 339 23.90 14.59 14.73
CA GLU A 339 23.63 13.89 15.99
C GLU A 339 22.97 12.51 15.78
N MET A 340 22.16 12.32 14.73
CA MET A 340 21.60 11.00 14.38
C MET A 340 22.57 10.07 13.63
N ALA A 341 23.62 10.60 13.01
CA ALA A 341 24.67 9.80 12.38
C ALA A 341 25.72 9.29 13.40
N GLY A 342 25.78 9.87 14.60
CA GLY A 342 26.76 9.54 15.65
C GLY A 342 26.46 8.31 16.50
N ASP A 343 25.24 7.75 16.43
CA ASP A 343 24.80 6.60 17.24
C ASP A 343 24.77 5.27 16.45
N GLY A 344 25.37 5.24 15.26
CA GLY A 344 25.64 4.01 14.52
C GLY A 344 26.85 3.27 15.11
N GLU A 345 26.64 2.60 16.24
CA GLU A 345 27.59 1.63 16.80
C GLU A 345 27.92 0.60 15.71
N GLU A 346 29.18 0.62 15.22
CA GLU A 346 29.76 -0.40 14.36
C GLU A 346 29.63 -1.77 15.03
N ALA A 347 28.64 -2.56 14.63
CA ALA A 347 28.62 -3.99 14.93
C ALA A 347 29.74 -4.69 14.11
N PRO A 348 30.58 -5.53 14.72
CA PRO A 348 31.68 -6.16 14.01
C PRO A 348 31.15 -7.17 13.00
N LEU A 349 31.62 -7.06 11.76
CA LEU A 349 31.48 -8.07 10.71
C LEU A 349 32.08 -9.39 11.19
N ALA A 350 31.23 -10.32 11.64
CA ALA A 350 31.59 -11.72 11.81
C ALA A 350 31.58 -12.40 10.44
N SER A 351 32.78 -12.66 9.93
CA SER A 351 33.05 -13.47 8.75
C SER A 351 32.37 -14.84 8.86
N GLY A 352 31.34 -15.08 8.03
CA GLY A 352 30.72 -16.39 7.82
C GLY A 352 30.83 -16.77 6.35
N GLU A 353 31.56 -17.84 6.07
CA GLU A 353 31.83 -18.40 4.74
C GLU A 353 30.55 -18.66 3.93
N VAL A 354 30.54 -18.14 2.70
CA VAL A 354 29.62 -18.52 1.64
C VAL A 354 30.08 -19.87 1.08
N LEU A 355 29.41 -20.96 1.45
CA LEU A 355 29.45 -22.21 0.71
C LEU A 355 28.49 -22.11 -0.48
N LEU A 356 29.07 -22.01 -1.68
CA LEU A 356 28.41 -22.24 -2.95
C LEU A 356 27.95 -23.70 -3.03
N PHE A 357 26.63 -23.93 -3.17
CA PHE A 357 26.04 -24.96 -4.03
C PHE A 357 24.60 -24.60 -4.41
#